data_AF-A0A2N2HG07-F1
#
_entry.id   AF-A0A2N2HG07-F1
#
_cell.length_a   1.000
_cell.length_b   1.000
_cell.length_c   1.000
_cell.angle_alpha   90.00
_cell.angle_beta   90.00
_cell.angle_gamma   90.00
#
_symmetry.space_group_name_H-M   'P 1'
#
loop_
_entity.id
_entity.type
_entity.pdbx_description
1 polymer ?
#
loop_
_entity_poly.entity_id
_entity_poly.type
_entity_poly.pdbx_seq_one_letter_code
_entity_poly.pdbx_strand_id
1 'polypeptide(L)' 'MNERRSTETRTVYAITERGEKSYWTRIGIAYVNRDGSLTCRLDALPVSGTLQIRTDAQAENDAERR' A
#
# COMPACT_ATOMS: atom_id res chain seq x y z
N MET A 1 26.62 -1.35 -18.19
CA MET A 1 25.45 -2.21 -17.92
C MET A 1 24.53 -1.38 -17.02
N ASN A 2 23.51 -0.71 -17.55
CA ASN A 2 22.59 0.07 -16.72
C ASN A 2 21.41 -0.81 -16.34
N GLU A 3 21.42 -1.31 -15.11
CA GLU A 3 20.22 -1.84 -14.48
C GLU A 3 19.18 -0.72 -14.41
N ARG A 4 18.06 -0.91 -15.12
CA ARG A 4 16.86 -0.13 -14.89
C ARG A 4 16.41 -0.45 -13.47
N ARG A 5 16.77 0.38 -12.48
CA ARG A 5 16.15 0.32 -11.16
C ARG A 5 14.66 0.53 -11.37
N SER A 6 13.89 -0.56 -11.25
CA SER A 6 12.44 -0.48 -11.18
C SER A 6 12.11 0.47 -10.04
N THR A 7 11.28 1.47 -10.29
CA THR A 7 10.76 2.32 -9.22
C THR A 7 10.04 1.41 -8.24
N GLU A 8 10.50 1.37 -6.99
CA GLU A 8 9.87 0.55 -5.96
C GLU A 8 8.45 1.06 -5.74
N THR A 9 7.48 0.26 -6.15
CA THR A 9 6.06 0.53 -5.97
C THR A 9 5.55 -0.16 -4.72
N ARG A 10 4.60 0.49 -4.05
CA ARG A 10 3.94 -0.03 -2.86
C ARG A 10 2.43 0.13 -3.00
N THR A 11 1.66 -0.82 -2.48
CA THR A 11 0.20 -0.74 -2.50
C THR A 11 -0.29 0.04 -1.28
N VAL A 12 -1.27 0.94 -1.49
CA VAL A 12 -1.90 1.72 -0.43
C VAL A 12 -3.27 1.14 -0.09
N TYR A 13 -3.51 0.90 1.20
CA TYR A 13 -4.76 0.36 1.72
C TYR A 13 -5.41 1.32 2.71
N ALA A 14 -6.74 1.40 2.66
CA ALA A 14 -7.56 1.86 3.76
C ALA A 14 -8.02 0.65 4.56
N ILE A 15 -7.74 0.66 5.85
CA ILE A 15 -8.09 -0.40 6.79
C ILE A 15 -9.19 0.12 7.70
N THR A 16 -10.35 -0.51 7.66
CA THR A 16 -11.46 -0.19 8.55
C THR A 16 -11.79 -1.40 9.41
N GLU A 17 -12.05 -1.17 10.69
CA GLU A 17 -12.45 -2.23 11.63
C GLU A 17 -13.98 -2.25 11.76
N ARG A 18 -14.57 -3.45 11.73
CA ARG A 18 -15.99 -3.67 12.04
C ARG A 18 -16.12 -4.90 12.93
N GLY A 19 -16.35 -4.65 14.22
CA GLY A 19 -16.27 -5.69 15.25
C GLY A 19 -14.86 -6.29 15.29
N GLU A 20 -14.76 -7.62 15.30
CA GLU A 20 -13.49 -8.33 15.35
C GLU A 20 -12.81 -8.49 13.97
N LYS A 21 -13.39 -7.90 12.91
CA LYS A 21 -12.89 -8.06 11.54
C LYS A 21 -12.30 -6.77 10.99
N SER A 22 -11.12 -6.87 10.40
CA SER A 22 -10.48 -5.78 9.64
C SER A 22 -10.75 -5.94 8.14
N TYR A 23 -11.22 -4.87 7.51
CA TYR A 23 -11.48 -4.79 6.08
C TYR A 23 -10.40 -3.95 5.43
N TRP A 24 -9.75 -4.52 4.41
CA TRP A 24 -8.61 -3.92 3.74
C TRP A 24 -9.02 -3.58 2.32
N THR A 25 -9.15 -2.29 2.03
CA THR A 25 -9.54 -1.80 0.72
C THR A 25 -8.32 -1.19 0.05
N ARG A 26 -7.90 -1.69 -1.11
CA ARG A 26 -6.85 -1.03 -1.90
C ARG A 26 -7.40 0.29 -2.41
N ILE A 27 -6.68 1.38 -2.12
CA ILE A 27 -7.09 2.75 -2.49
C ILE A 27 -6.04 3.50 -3.29
N GLY A 28 -4.95 2.84 -3.71
CA GLY A 28 -3.96 3.47 -4.57
C GLY A 28 -2.61 2.76 -4.60
N ILE A 29 -1.61 3.51 -5.06
CA ILE A 29 -0.21 3.09 -5.17
C ILE A 29 0.71 4.21 -4.67
N ALA A 30 1.84 3.84 -4.08
CA ALA A 30 2.88 4.75 -3.65
C ALA A 30 4.20 4.45 -4.37
N TYR A 31 4.97 5.50 -4.62
CA TYR A 31 6.29 5.46 -5.27
C TYR A 31 7.34 6.02 -4.33
N VAL A 32 8.49 5.35 -4.25
CA VAL A 32 9.66 5.85 -3.51
C VAL A 32 10.41 6.87 -4.36
N ASN A 33 10.52 8.09 -3.86
CA ASN A 33 11.28 9.17 -4.48
C ASN A 33 12.78 9.03 -4.17
N ARG A 34 13.63 9.78 -4.87
CA ARG A 34 15.09 9.72 -4.70
C ARG A 34 15.56 10.08 -3.28
N ASP A 35 14.83 10.96 -2.60
CA ASP A 35 15.09 11.41 -1.23
C ASP A 35 14.50 10.47 -0.16
N GLY A 36 13.90 9.35 -0.57
CA GLY A 36 13.25 8.39 0.32
C GLY A 36 11.83 8.77 0.73
N SER A 37 11.32 9.93 0.29
CA SER A 37 9.91 10.29 0.50
C SER A 37 8.99 9.41 -0.35
N LEU A 38 7.71 9.31 0.05
CA LEU A 38 6.69 8.55 -0.68
C LEU A 38 5.70 9.50 -1.33
N THR A 39 5.52 9.35 -2.64
CA THR A 39 4.39 9.97 -3.34
C THR A 39 3.27 8.95 -3.45
N CYS A 40 2.10 9.24 -2.86
CA CYS A 40 0.92 8.37 -2.93
C CYS A 40 -0.07 8.91 -3.98
N ARG A 41 -0.46 8.06 -4.93
CA ARG A 41 -1.55 8.32 -5.86
C ARG A 41 -2.77 7.52 -5.41
N LEU A 42 -3.79 8.24 -4.95
CA LEU A 42 -4.99 7.66 -4.34
C LEU A 42 -6.16 7.71 -5.32
N ASP A 43 -6.89 6.60 -5.42
CA ASP A 43 -8.15 6.47 -6.15
C ASP A 43 -9.35 6.80 -5.25
N ALA A 44 -9.17 6.74 -3.93
CA ALA A 44 -10.18 7.05 -2.93
C ALA A 44 -9.57 7.70 -1.68
N LEU A 45 -10.37 8.49 -0.96
CA LEU A 45 -9.98 9.13 0.29
C LEU A 45 -10.39 8.26 1.50
N PRO A 46 -9.46 7.87 2.38
CA PRO A 46 -9.83 7.24 3.65
C PRO A 46 -10.47 8.29 4.56
N VAL A 47 -11.72 8.06 4.95
CA VAL A 47 -12.47 8.96 5.85
C VAL A 47 -12.41 8.53 7.31
N SER A 48 -11.98 7.29 7.58
CA SER A 48 -11.83 6.71 8.91
C SER A 48 -10.89 5.51 8.88
N GLY A 49 -10.48 5.02 10.07
CA GLY A 49 -9.58 3.89 10.19
C GLY A 49 -8.12 4.26 9.93
N THR A 50 -7.37 3.33 9.32
CA THR A 50 -5.92 3.42 9.14
C THR A 50 -5.53 3.34 7.67
N LEU A 51 -4.75 4.31 7.18
CA LEU A 51 -4.08 4.18 5.88
C LEU A 51 -2.74 3.46 6.08
N GLN A 52 -2.49 2.43 5.27
CA GLN A 52 -1.24 1.67 5.31
C GLN A 52 -0.65 1.52 3.91
N ILE A 53 0.68 1.65 3.82
CA ILE A 53 1.45 1.50 2.58
C ILE A 53 2.33 0.25 2.72
N ARG A 54 2.20 -0.72 1.82
CA ARG A 54 2.89 -2.02 1.89
C ARG A 54 3.64 -2.34 0.62
N THR A 55 4.77 -3.05 0.74
CA THR A 55 5.43 -3.63 -0.43
C THR A 55 4.64 -4.82 -0.97
N ASP A 56 4.83 -5.15 -2.25
CA ASP A 56 4.09 -6.24 -2.90
C ASP A 56 4.34 -7.59 -2.21
N ALA A 57 5.58 -7.85 -1.77
CA ALA A 57 5.90 -9.04 -0.98
C ALA A 57 5.13 -9.13 0.34
N GLN A 58 4.86 -8.00 1.00
CA GLN A 58 4.04 -7.98 2.22
C GLN A 58 2.55 -8.15 1.90
N ALA A 59 2.07 -7.61 0.79
CA ALA A 59 0.69 -7.80 0.35
C ALA A 59 0.39 -9.26 0.01
N GLU A 60 1.30 -9.94 -0.71
CA GLU A 60 1.19 -11.36 -1.09
C GLU A 60 1.19 -12.29 0.14
N ASN A 61 2.12 -12.11 1.07
CA ASN A 61 2.18 -12.92 2.30
C ASN A 61 0.88 -12.89 3.11
N ASP A 62 0.17 -11.76 3.13
CA ASP A 62 -1.11 -11.65 3.84
C ASP A 62 -2.27 -12.25 3.03
N ALA A 63 -2.19 -12.24 1.69
CA ALA A 63 -3.18 -12.90 0.84
C ALA A 63 -3.11 -14.42 0.99
N GLU A 64 -1.90 -14.99 1.15
CA GLU A 64 -1.71 -16.43 1.38
C GLU A 64 -2.15 -16.89 2.78
N ARG A 65 -2.21 -15.98 3.76
CA ARG A 65 -2.62 -16.29 5.15
C ARG A 65 -4.12 -16.18 5.40
N ARG A 66 -4.91 -15.75 4.42
CA ARG A 66 -6.36 -15.61 4.51
C ARG A 66 -7.09 -16.76 3.84
#